data_AF-A0A5B8N452-F1
#
_entry.id   AF-A0A5B8N452-F1
#
_cell.length_a   1.000
_cell.length_b   1.000
_cell.length_c   1.000
_cell.angle_alpha   90.00
_cell.angle_beta   90.00
_cell.angle_gamma   90.00
#
_symmetry.space_group_name_H-M   'P 1'
#
loop_
_entity.id
_entity.type
_entity.pdbx_description
1 polymer ?
#
loop_
_entity_poly.entity_id
_entity_poly.type
_entity_poly.pdbx_seq_one_letter_code
_entity_poly.pdbx_strand_id
1 'polypeptide(L)'
;MIEKNLMAAVAAAAFCISGLAHAALGGTVESVQADKSAMHAKAQVMPGAGSYSVHEIQLPSGTVVREYVSLDGKVFAIAWEGPSLPDIRQLLGAYFDRFATAMQGKHRAQRHAVVSQPDLVIQSHGRMGAFSGRAYLPQALPQGVGADVVQ
;
A
#
# COMPACT_ATOMS: atom_id res chain seq x y z
N MET A 1 31.46 51.84 14.56
CA MET A 1 31.19 50.46 15.00
C MET A 1 29.78 50.12 14.51
N ILE A 2 29.63 48.92 13.95
CA ILE A 2 28.72 48.53 12.86
C ILE A 2 27.24 48.37 13.26
N GLU A 3 26.39 48.58 12.25
CA GLU A 3 24.93 48.49 12.09
C GLU A 3 24.19 47.33 12.81
N LYS A 4 22.85 47.46 12.95
CA LYS A 4 21.96 46.30 12.66
C LYS A 4 20.50 46.65 12.34
N ASN A 5 20.07 46.03 11.26
CA ASN A 5 18.88 46.24 10.44
C ASN A 5 17.56 45.84 11.07
N LEU A 6 16.52 46.58 10.66
CA LEU A 6 15.13 46.19 10.58
C LEU A 6 14.97 44.88 9.77
N MET A 7 14.31 43.87 10.33
CA MET A 7 13.69 42.80 9.53
C MET A 7 12.57 42.13 10.33
N ALA A 8 11.34 42.37 9.88
CA ALA A 8 10.16 41.60 10.24
C ALA A 8 10.31 40.18 9.68
N ALA A 9 10.03 39.15 10.49
CA ALA A 9 9.94 37.77 10.01
C ALA A 9 8.50 37.28 10.18
N VAL A 10 7.92 37.01 9.02
CA VAL A 10 6.56 36.51 8.75
C VAL A 10 6.35 35.13 9.40
N ALA A 11 5.17 34.93 9.96
CA ALA A 11 4.68 33.66 10.47
C ALA A 11 4.54 32.62 9.34
N ALA A 12 5.09 31.42 9.56
CA ALA A 12 4.68 30.22 8.84
C ALA A 12 4.27 29.18 9.88
N ALA A 13 2.97 29.13 10.19
CA ALA A 13 2.37 28.00 10.88
C ALA A 13 2.41 26.81 9.91
N ALA A 14 3.46 25.99 10.02
CA ALA A 14 3.51 24.71 9.35
C ALA A 14 2.47 23.80 10.01
N PHE A 15 1.27 23.76 9.43
CA PHE A 15 0.33 22.67 9.64
C PHE A 15 1.00 21.41 9.08
N CYS A 16 1.75 20.71 9.92
CA CYS A 16 2.10 19.32 9.68
C CYS A 16 0.79 18.55 9.74
N ILE A 17 0.10 18.46 8.61
CA ILE A 17 -0.89 17.41 8.40
C ILE A 17 -0.04 16.14 8.36
N SER A 18 0.20 15.57 9.55
CA SER A 18 0.62 14.18 9.70
C SER A 18 -0.54 13.34 9.19
N GLY A 19 -0.71 13.32 7.86
CA GLY A 19 -1.47 12.30 7.19
C GLY A 19 -0.87 11.01 7.68
N LEU A 20 -1.70 10.20 8.33
CA LEU A 20 -1.40 8.84 8.71
C LEU A 20 -0.83 8.13 7.48
N ALA A 21 0.49 8.17 7.34
CA ALA A 21 1.20 7.58 6.23
C ALA A 21 1.23 6.09 6.55
N HIS A 22 0.15 5.40 6.21
CA HIS A 22 0.09 3.94 6.12
C HIS A 22 0.48 3.56 4.68
N ALA A 23 1.15 2.43 4.48
CA ALA A 23 1.62 1.96 3.18
C ALA A 23 0.46 1.46 2.33
N ALA A 24 -0.29 2.43 1.84
CA ALA A 24 -1.28 2.22 0.81
C ALA A 24 -0.60 2.06 -0.55
N LEU A 25 -1.25 1.32 -1.44
CA LEU A 25 -0.93 1.31 -2.87
C LEU A 25 -0.82 2.76 -3.39
N GLY A 26 0.32 3.10 -3.99
CA GLY A 26 0.66 4.45 -4.44
C GLY A 26 1.27 5.38 -3.37
N GLY A 27 1.42 4.93 -2.13
CA GLY A 27 2.11 5.62 -1.02
C GLY A 27 3.63 5.48 -1.05
N THR A 28 4.33 5.97 0.00
CA THR A 28 5.80 6.00 0.08
C THR A 28 6.39 5.03 1.11
N VAL A 29 7.66 4.63 1.02
CA VAL A 29 8.30 3.65 1.91
C VAL A 29 8.29 4.05 3.39
N GLU A 30 8.29 5.35 3.69
CA GLU A 30 8.21 5.88 5.07
C GLU A 30 6.92 5.45 5.78
N SER A 31 5.88 5.13 5.00
CA SER A 31 4.60 4.66 5.51
C SER A 31 4.58 3.20 5.94
N VAL A 32 5.55 2.39 5.48
CA VAL A 32 5.66 0.97 5.86
C VAL A 32 6.09 0.82 7.33
N GLN A 33 6.90 1.76 7.82
CA GLN A 33 7.32 1.76 9.23
C GLN A 33 6.17 2.14 10.17
N ALA A 34 5.23 2.97 9.70
CA ALA A 34 4.02 3.30 10.45
C ALA A 34 3.07 2.09 10.53
N ASP A 35 2.92 1.31 9.44
CA ASP A 35 2.09 0.09 9.43
C ASP A 35 2.56 -0.96 10.42
N LYS A 36 3.88 -1.16 10.54
CA LYS A 36 4.46 -2.03 11.57
C LYS A 36 3.98 -1.64 12.98
N SER A 37 3.92 -0.34 13.25
CA SER A 37 3.49 0.17 14.56
C SER A 37 1.97 0.08 14.75
N ALA A 38 1.17 0.36 13.71
CA ALA A 38 -0.29 0.34 13.76
C ALA A 38 -0.88 -1.08 13.83
N MET A 39 -0.24 -2.06 13.18
CA MET A 39 -0.74 -3.44 13.09
C MET A 39 -0.15 -4.41 14.13
N HIS A 40 0.73 -3.95 15.03
CA HIS A 40 1.49 -4.81 15.95
C HIS A 40 2.20 -5.98 15.22
N ALA A 41 2.74 -5.71 14.03
CA ALA A 41 3.18 -6.73 13.10
C ALA A 41 4.70 -6.92 13.11
N LYS A 42 5.15 -8.11 12.69
CA LYS A 42 6.56 -8.35 12.34
C LYS A 42 6.75 -7.99 10.87
N ALA A 43 7.79 -7.19 10.58
CA ALA A 43 8.13 -6.77 9.23
C ALA A 43 9.52 -7.28 8.83
N GLN A 44 9.63 -7.86 7.64
CA GLN A 44 10.92 -8.20 7.01
C GLN A 44 11.01 -7.55 5.64
N VAL A 45 12.20 -7.11 5.25
CA VAL A 45 12.45 -6.51 3.94
C VAL A 45 13.34 -7.47 3.14
N MET A 46 12.87 -7.83 1.94
CA MET A 46 13.57 -8.70 1.01
C MET A 46 13.92 -7.92 -0.26
N PRO A 47 15.14 -8.03 -0.81
CA PRO A 47 15.46 -7.45 -2.11
C PRO A 47 14.70 -8.18 -3.21
N GLY A 48 14.08 -7.43 -4.13
CA GLY A 48 13.35 -7.94 -5.28
C GLY A 48 14.07 -7.60 -6.58
N ALA A 49 14.67 -8.63 -7.22
CA ALA A 49 15.31 -8.56 -8.55
C ALA A 49 16.25 -7.34 -8.83
N GLY A 50 16.72 -6.64 -7.79
CA GLY A 50 17.52 -5.42 -7.90
C GLY A 50 16.75 -4.14 -8.29
N SER A 51 15.43 -4.21 -8.51
CA SER A 51 14.60 -3.10 -8.99
C SER A 51 13.47 -2.69 -8.03
N TYR A 52 13.29 -3.44 -6.93
CA TYR A 52 12.34 -3.13 -5.86
C TYR A 52 12.75 -3.83 -4.55
N SER A 53 12.06 -3.52 -3.46
CA SER A 53 12.05 -4.29 -2.22
C SER A 53 10.65 -4.82 -1.92
N VAL A 54 10.57 -5.93 -1.20
CA VAL A 54 9.32 -6.49 -0.68
C VAL A 54 9.32 -6.34 0.82
N HIS A 55 8.31 -5.66 1.35
CA HIS A 55 8.07 -5.52 2.77
C HIS A 55 6.97 -6.51 3.16
N GLU A 56 7.35 -7.58 3.85
CA GLU A 56 6.40 -8.59 4.32
C GLU A 56 5.97 -8.28 5.75
N ILE A 57 4.67 -8.19 5.98
CA ILE A 57 4.02 -7.85 7.24
C ILE A 57 3.13 -9.02 7.64
N GLN A 58 3.43 -9.65 8.77
CA GLN A 58 2.59 -10.71 9.32
C GLN A 58 1.68 -10.18 10.43
N LEU A 59 0.37 -10.27 10.21
CA LEU A 59 -0.66 -9.84 11.15
C LEU A 59 -0.86 -10.90 12.25
N PRO A 60 -1.38 -10.50 13.44
CA PRO A 60 -1.72 -11.45 14.51
C PRO A 60 -2.72 -12.54 14.10
N SER A 61 -3.55 -12.28 13.10
CA SER A 61 -4.47 -13.28 12.53
C SER A 61 -3.78 -14.41 11.76
N GLY A 62 -2.48 -14.27 11.47
CA GLY A 62 -1.74 -15.16 10.56
C GLY A 62 -1.81 -14.73 9.09
N THR A 63 -2.52 -13.65 8.77
CA THR A 63 -2.50 -13.06 7.43
C THR A 63 -1.15 -12.43 7.16
N VAL A 64 -0.57 -12.75 6.00
CA VAL A 64 0.64 -12.14 5.48
C VAL A 64 0.24 -11.10 4.44
N VAL A 65 0.82 -9.92 4.53
CA VAL A 65 0.73 -8.84 3.55
C VAL A 65 2.13 -8.59 3.01
N ARG A 66 2.24 -8.40 1.70
CA ARG A 66 3.49 -8.01 1.02
C ARG A 66 3.28 -6.72 0.29
N GLU A 67 4.14 -5.75 0.54
CA GLU A 67 4.17 -4.47 -0.16
C GLU A 67 5.43 -4.40 -1.03
N TYR A 68 5.24 -4.08 -2.30
CA TYR A 68 6.30 -4.00 -3.29
C TYR A 68 6.66 -2.54 -3.52
N VAL A 69 7.87 -2.18 -3.15
CA VAL A 69 8.35 -0.80 -3.10
C VAL A 69 9.44 -0.62 -4.15
N SER A 70 9.22 0.29 -5.11
CA SER A 70 10.21 0.63 -6.12
C SER A 70 11.40 1.39 -5.53
N LEU A 71 12.48 1.54 -6.29
CA LEU A 71 13.69 2.23 -5.84
C LEU A 71 13.47 3.72 -5.51
N ASP A 72 12.45 4.35 -6.09
CA ASP A 72 12.02 5.72 -5.75
C ASP A 72 11.10 5.77 -4.52
N GLY A 73 10.96 4.64 -3.82
CA GLY A 73 10.23 4.54 -2.56
C GLY A 73 8.72 4.46 -2.70
N LYS A 74 8.17 4.18 -3.89
CA LYS A 74 6.70 4.07 -4.08
C LYS A 74 6.21 2.64 -3.93
N VAL A 75 5.10 2.46 -3.22
CA VAL A 75 4.38 1.17 -3.18
C VAL A 75 3.63 1.01 -4.51
N PHE A 76 4.15 0.21 -5.43
CA PHE A 76 3.52 -0.01 -6.74
C PHE A 76 2.62 -1.24 -6.78
N ALA A 77 2.78 -2.15 -5.82
CA ALA A 77 1.94 -3.33 -5.69
C ALA A 77 1.83 -3.82 -4.24
N ILE A 78 0.75 -4.55 -3.98
CA ILE A 78 0.49 -5.24 -2.72
C ILE A 78 -0.04 -6.65 -2.99
N ALA A 79 0.25 -7.59 -2.10
CA ALA A 79 -0.34 -8.92 -2.07
C ALA A 79 -0.72 -9.29 -0.63
N TRP A 80 -1.72 -10.16 -0.49
CA TRP A 80 -2.11 -10.69 0.81
C TRP A 80 -2.54 -12.15 0.70
N GLU A 81 -2.29 -12.90 1.76
CA GLU A 81 -2.73 -14.27 1.91
C GLU A 81 -2.93 -14.62 3.39
N GLY A 82 -4.03 -15.31 3.72
CA GLY A 82 -4.22 -15.83 5.07
C GLY A 82 -5.65 -16.20 5.44
N PRO A 83 -5.86 -16.51 6.73
CA PRO A 83 -7.16 -17.01 7.20
C PRO A 83 -8.23 -15.91 7.32
N SER A 84 -7.82 -14.63 7.36
CA SER A 84 -8.70 -13.46 7.38
C SER A 84 -8.26 -12.41 6.37
N LEU A 85 -9.18 -11.55 5.94
CA LEU A 85 -8.81 -10.37 5.16
C LEU A 85 -8.07 -9.36 6.05
N PRO A 86 -6.99 -8.72 5.53
CA PRO A 86 -6.40 -7.55 6.17
C PRO A 86 -7.33 -6.34 6.01
N ASP A 87 -6.97 -5.19 6.58
CA ASP A 87 -7.69 -3.93 6.32
C ASP A 87 -7.47 -3.49 4.86
N ILE A 88 -8.33 -3.95 3.97
CA ILE A 88 -8.28 -3.65 2.53
C ILE A 88 -8.42 -2.14 2.26
N ARG A 89 -9.11 -1.40 3.13
CA ARG A 89 -9.22 0.06 2.98
C ARG A 89 -7.89 0.73 3.21
N GLN A 90 -7.17 0.32 4.25
CA GLN A 90 -5.82 0.81 4.53
C GLN A 90 -4.87 0.45 3.37
N LEU A 91 -4.85 -0.80 2.94
CA LEU A 91 -3.92 -1.26 1.90
C LEU A 91 -4.16 -0.60 0.53
N LEU A 92 -5.42 -0.34 0.16
CA LEU A 92 -5.73 0.31 -1.13
C LEU A 92 -5.69 1.83 -1.07
N GLY A 93 -5.81 2.43 0.13
CA GLY A 93 -5.85 3.88 0.33
C GLY A 93 -6.81 4.59 -0.63
N ALA A 94 -6.28 5.52 -1.43
CA ALA A 94 -7.05 6.30 -2.40
C ALA A 94 -7.77 5.46 -3.47
N TYR A 95 -7.33 4.21 -3.71
CA TYR A 95 -7.94 3.32 -4.69
C TYR A 95 -9.12 2.51 -4.11
N PHE A 96 -9.37 2.58 -2.80
CA PHE A 96 -10.42 1.78 -2.15
C PHE A 96 -11.82 2.08 -2.71
N ASP A 97 -12.17 3.34 -2.93
CA ASP A 97 -13.54 3.68 -3.39
C ASP A 97 -13.83 3.13 -4.79
N ARG A 98 -12.81 3.03 -5.65
CA ARG A 98 -12.91 2.36 -6.95
C ARG A 98 -13.13 0.86 -6.79
N PHE A 99 -12.39 0.23 -5.87
CA PHE A 99 -12.60 -1.17 -5.52
C PHE A 99 -14.03 -1.42 -4.99
N ALA A 100 -14.48 -0.60 -4.04
CA ALA A 100 -15.81 -0.70 -3.45
C ALA A 100 -16.91 -0.55 -4.51
N THR A 101 -16.77 0.41 -5.42
CA THR A 101 -17.68 0.62 -6.55
C THR A 101 -17.72 -0.60 -7.47
N ALA A 102 -16.57 -1.17 -7.82
CA ALA A 102 -16.49 -2.37 -8.65
C ALA A 102 -17.08 -3.63 -7.96
N MET A 103 -17.26 -3.59 -6.63
CA MET A 103 -17.87 -4.66 -5.84
C MET A 103 -19.38 -4.49 -5.62
N GLN A 104 -19.95 -3.28 -5.80
CA GLN A 104 -21.36 -2.98 -5.51
C GLN A 104 -22.38 -3.80 -6.33
N GLY A 105 -21.96 -4.47 -7.41
CA GLY A 105 -22.81 -5.36 -8.21
C GLY A 105 -22.47 -6.85 -8.12
N LYS A 106 -21.45 -7.25 -7.34
CA LYS A 106 -21.03 -8.65 -7.24
C LYS A 106 -21.74 -9.31 -6.06
N HIS A 107 -22.40 -10.44 -6.31
CA HIS A 107 -23.12 -11.19 -5.28
C HIS A 107 -22.15 -11.56 -4.13
N ARG A 108 -22.61 -11.48 -2.87
CA ARG A 108 -21.80 -11.80 -1.67
C ARG A 108 -21.20 -13.23 -1.66
N ALA A 109 -21.73 -14.12 -2.50
CA ALA A 109 -21.25 -15.48 -2.74
C ALA A 109 -20.11 -15.54 -3.78
N GLN A 110 -20.01 -14.57 -4.69
CA GLN A 110 -18.88 -14.40 -5.60
C GLN A 110 -17.79 -13.58 -4.91
N ARG A 111 -17.06 -14.24 -4.00
CA ARG A 111 -15.89 -13.69 -3.30
C ARG A 111 -14.64 -13.59 -4.19
N HIS A 112 -14.83 -13.61 -5.51
CA HIS A 112 -13.81 -13.37 -6.51
C HIS A 112 -14.00 -11.95 -7.06
N ALA A 113 -13.16 -11.02 -6.60
CA ALA A 113 -13.15 -9.66 -7.10
C ALA A 113 -11.99 -9.48 -8.05
N VAL A 114 -12.23 -9.60 -9.36
CA VAL A 114 -11.32 -9.07 -10.37
C VAL A 114 -11.83 -7.69 -10.77
N VAL A 115 -11.02 -6.67 -10.53
CA VAL A 115 -11.18 -5.30 -11.03
C VAL A 115 -9.98 -5.03 -11.90
N SER A 116 -10.20 -4.83 -13.20
CA SER A 116 -9.14 -4.48 -14.14
C SER A 116 -9.49 -3.15 -14.77
N GLN A 117 -8.82 -2.10 -14.32
CA GLN A 117 -8.84 -0.76 -14.91
C GLN A 117 -7.46 -0.48 -15.54
N PRO A 118 -7.36 0.46 -16.51
CA PRO A 118 -6.09 0.74 -17.18
C PRO A 118 -4.94 1.13 -16.24
N ASP A 119 -5.27 1.72 -15.10
CA ASP A 119 -4.34 2.25 -14.09
C ASP A 119 -4.31 1.44 -12.79
N LEU A 120 -5.19 0.45 -12.63
CA LEU A 120 -5.33 -0.33 -11.40
C LEU A 120 -5.86 -1.72 -11.69
N VAL A 121 -5.10 -2.73 -11.26
CA VAL A 121 -5.56 -4.12 -11.27
C VAL A 121 -5.68 -4.60 -9.84
N ILE A 122 -6.84 -5.18 -9.49
CA ILE A 122 -7.10 -5.83 -8.21
C ILE A 122 -7.67 -7.22 -8.49
N GLN A 123 -7.09 -8.23 -7.85
CA GLN A 123 -7.56 -9.60 -7.90
C GLN A 123 -7.68 -10.09 -6.46
N SER A 124 -8.90 -10.34 -5.99
CA SER A 124 -9.16 -10.91 -4.67
C SER A 124 -9.92 -12.20 -4.81
N HIS A 125 -9.53 -13.20 -4.02
CA HIS A 125 -10.16 -14.49 -3.92
C HIS A 125 -10.36 -14.83 -2.44
N GLY A 126 -11.45 -15.52 -2.12
CA GLY A 126 -11.68 -15.91 -0.74
C GLY A 126 -12.74 -16.98 -0.57
N ARG A 127 -12.38 -18.03 0.15
CA ARG A 127 -13.34 -18.95 0.80
C ARG A 127 -13.21 -18.77 2.32
N MET A 128 -14.16 -19.29 3.10
CA MET A 128 -14.06 -19.23 4.56
C MET A 128 -12.69 -19.78 5.02
N GLY A 129 -11.91 -18.94 5.72
CA GLY A 129 -10.60 -19.31 6.28
C GLY A 129 -9.43 -19.34 5.29
N ALA A 130 -9.63 -18.92 4.03
CA ALA A 130 -8.54 -18.81 3.05
C ALA A 130 -8.85 -17.66 2.09
N PHE A 131 -8.22 -16.52 2.35
CA PHE A 131 -8.28 -15.31 1.56
C PHE A 131 -6.93 -15.07 0.91
N SER A 132 -6.94 -14.66 -0.34
CA SER A 132 -5.74 -14.20 -1.04
C SER A 132 -6.08 -13.11 -2.03
N GLY A 133 -5.07 -12.35 -2.43
CA GLY A 133 -5.24 -11.40 -3.50
C GLY A 133 -4.05 -10.50 -3.68
N ARG A 134 -4.17 -9.64 -4.67
CA ARG A 134 -3.16 -8.67 -5.05
C ARG A 134 -3.79 -7.45 -5.67
N ALA A 135 -3.09 -6.33 -5.54
CA ALA A 135 -3.38 -5.12 -6.28
C ALA A 135 -2.08 -4.50 -6.78
N TYR A 136 -2.08 -3.95 -8.00
CA TYR A 136 -0.93 -3.26 -8.55
C TYR A 136 -1.34 -2.15 -9.51
N LEU A 137 -0.44 -1.19 -9.67
CA LEU A 137 -0.57 -0.08 -10.60
C LEU A 137 0.27 -0.41 -11.85
N PRO A 138 -0.34 -0.77 -13.00
CA PRO A 138 0.41 -1.18 -14.19
C PRO A 138 1.43 -0.14 -14.67
N GLN A 139 1.11 1.14 -14.51
CA GLN A 139 1.97 2.26 -14.92
C GLN A 139 3.10 2.56 -13.93
N ALA A 140 3.07 1.98 -12.72
CA ALA A 140 4.10 2.16 -11.71
C ALA A 140 5.02 0.94 -11.55
N LEU A 141 4.83 -0.11 -12.38
CA LEU A 141 5.74 -1.25 -12.40
C LEU A 141 7.16 -0.77 -12.78
N PRO A 142 8.21 -1.16 -12.03
CA PRO A 142 9.58 -0.83 -12.40
C PRO A 142 9.95 -1.41 -13.77
N GLN A 143 10.93 -0.80 -14.44
CA GLN A 143 11.39 -1.26 -15.75
C GLN A 143 11.86 -2.73 -15.67
N GLY A 144 11.34 -3.57 -16.57
CA GLY A 144 11.67 -4.99 -16.64
C GLY A 144 10.98 -5.87 -15.58
N VAL A 145 10.12 -5.29 -14.74
CA VAL A 145 9.32 -6.02 -13.74
C VAL A 145 7.92 -6.29 -14.29
N GLY A 146 7.57 -7.56 -14.43
CA GLY A 146 6.21 -7.98 -14.79
C GLY A 146 5.31 -8.08 -13.57
N ALA A 147 3.98 -8.06 -13.79
CA ALA A 147 3.00 -8.21 -12.70
C ALA A 147 2.97 -9.64 -12.09
N ASP A 148 3.66 -10.60 -12.69
CA ASP A 148 3.81 -11.97 -12.19
C ASP A 148 4.58 -12.04 -10.85
N VAL A 149 5.39 -11.02 -10.54
CA VAL A 149 6.13 -10.97 -9.27
C VAL A 149 5.25 -10.69 -8.05
N VAL A 150 4.03 -10.18 -8.26
CA VAL A 150 3.10 -9.77 -7.19
C VAL A 150 2.28 -10.97 -6.73
N GLN A 151 2.64 -11.55 -5.57
CA GLN A 151 2.11 -12.83 -5.04
C GLN A 151 1.98 -12.84 -3.52
#